data_AF-A0A352VGH1-F1
#
_entry.id   AF-A0A352VGH1-F1
#
_cell.length_a   1.000
_cell.length_b   1.000
_cell.length_c   1.000
_cell.angle_alpha   90.00
_cell.angle_beta   90.00
_cell.angle_gamma   90.00
#
_symmetry.space_group_name_H-M   'P 1'
#
loop_
_entity.id
_entity.type
_entity.pdbx_description
1 polymer ?
#
loop_
_entity_poly.entity_id
_entity_poly.type
_entity_poly.pdbx_seq_one_letter_code
_entity_poly.pdbx_strand_id
1 'polypeptide(L)'
;MIAPKQLASGSAVILLLFGAACAGPEAAEAPLAVPTFQADANWPILPADFEWGQVIGIATDSRGHVWTSSRSQVAEWDAAGNLVQSWNASGPDGNWSTIHGLFIDHND
;
A
#
# COMPACT_ATOMS: atom_id res chain seq x y z
N MET A 1 -56.63 51.93 -3.06
CA MET A 1 -55.88 51.89 -4.32
C MET A 1 -55.99 50.47 -4.87
N ILE A 2 -56.97 50.18 -5.75
CA ILE A 2 -56.83 49.98 -7.22
C ILE A 2 -55.76 48.89 -7.52
N ALA A 3 -55.95 47.76 -8.22
CA ALA A 3 -57.05 46.99 -8.82
C ALA A 3 -56.44 45.56 -9.19
N PRO A 4 -56.95 44.70 -10.11
CA PRO A 4 -57.37 43.32 -9.80
C PRO A 4 -56.66 42.17 -10.57
N LYS A 5 -57.03 40.92 -10.20
CA LYS A 5 -57.15 39.62 -10.93
C LYS A 5 -56.35 39.41 -12.22
N GLN A 6 -55.76 38.21 -12.38
CA GLN A 6 -56.02 37.26 -13.50
C GLN A 6 -55.68 35.82 -13.06
N LEU A 7 -56.63 34.89 -13.22
CA LEU A 7 -56.37 33.45 -13.33
C LEU A 7 -56.09 33.13 -14.81
N ALA A 8 -55.11 32.28 -15.10
CA ALA A 8 -55.05 31.57 -16.37
C ALA A 8 -54.53 30.14 -16.15
N SER A 9 -55.47 29.20 -16.24
CA SER A 9 -55.23 27.78 -16.47
C SER A 9 -54.67 27.58 -17.88
N GLY A 10 -53.72 26.65 -18.07
CA GLY A 10 -53.16 26.39 -19.40
C GLY A 10 -52.27 25.17 -19.49
N SER A 11 -52.92 24.03 -19.77
CA SER A 11 -52.46 22.91 -20.60
C SER A 11 -51.22 22.10 -20.18
N ALA A 12 -51.51 20.87 -19.76
CA ALA A 12 -50.57 19.75 -19.78
C ALA A 12 -50.10 19.47 -21.20
N VAL A 13 -48.78 19.52 -21.40
CA VAL A 13 -48.12 18.98 -22.58
C VAL A 13 -47.36 17.74 -22.12
N ILE A 14 -47.93 16.57 -22.38
CA ILE A 14 -47.22 15.29 -22.27
C ILE A 14 -46.40 15.15 -23.55
N LEU A 15 -45.10 15.45 -23.47
CA LEU A 15 -44.13 15.04 -24.50
C LEU A 15 -43.64 13.62 -24.16
N LEU A 16 -44.19 12.63 -24.86
CA LEU A 16 -43.58 11.30 -24.99
C LEU A 16 -42.33 11.43 -25.87
N LEU A 17 -41.17 11.59 -25.23
CA LEU A 17 -39.87 11.48 -25.91
C LEU A 17 -39.48 10.01 -25.99
N PHE A 18 -39.50 9.52 -27.23
CA PHE A 18 -39.02 8.22 -27.66
C PHE A 18 -37.54 8.00 -27.31
N GLY A 19 -37.21 6.73 -27.08
CA GLY A 19 -35.95 6.22 -26.56
C GLY A 19 -34.68 6.83 -27.14
N ALA A 20 -33.86 7.38 -26.25
CA ALA A 20 -32.42 7.37 -26.40
C ALA A 20 -31.90 6.17 -25.61
N ALA A 21 -31.36 5.18 -26.31
CA ALA A 21 -30.63 4.09 -25.69
C ALA A 21 -29.56 4.68 -24.76
N CYS A 22 -29.59 4.28 -23.49
CA CYS A 22 -28.47 4.48 -22.57
C CYS A 22 -27.31 3.58 -23.00
N ALA A 23 -26.68 3.85 -24.13
CA ALA A 23 -25.30 3.45 -24.34
C ALA A 23 -24.45 4.50 -23.62
N GLY A 24 -24.29 4.32 -22.31
CA GLY A 24 -23.26 5.06 -21.57
C GLY A 24 -21.89 4.78 -22.20
N PRO A 25 -20.93 5.71 -22.09
CA PRO A 25 -19.59 5.45 -22.61
C PRO A 25 -19.10 4.14 -22.01
N GLU A 26 -18.86 3.15 -22.87
CA GLU A 26 -18.22 1.92 -22.48
C GLU A 26 -16.82 2.32 -22.00
N ALA A 27 -16.63 2.27 -20.68
CA ALA A 27 -15.34 2.55 -20.09
C ALA A 27 -14.39 1.48 -20.65
N ALA A 28 -13.56 1.89 -21.60
CA ALA A 28 -12.51 1.05 -22.13
C ALA A 28 -11.66 0.61 -20.93
N GLU A 29 -11.74 -0.68 -20.60
CA GLU A 29 -10.97 -1.26 -19.53
C GLU A 29 -9.51 -1.23 -19.97
N ALA A 30 -8.76 -0.27 -19.41
CA ALA A 30 -7.33 -0.18 -19.67
C ALA A 30 -6.71 -1.52 -19.25
N PRO A 31 -5.93 -2.20 -20.13
CA PRO A 31 -5.34 -3.46 -19.77
C PRO A 31 -4.50 -3.27 -18.50
N LEU A 32 -4.79 -4.06 -17.47
CA LEU A 32 -4.03 -4.06 -16.22
C LEU A 32 -2.59 -4.46 -16.55
N ALA A 33 -1.69 -3.48 -16.64
CA ALA A 33 -0.29 -3.73 -16.86
C ALA A 33 0.29 -4.39 -15.60
N VAL A 34 0.80 -5.62 -15.75
CA VAL A 34 1.48 -6.32 -14.66
C VAL A 34 2.81 -5.60 -14.37
N PRO A 35 3.06 -5.15 -13.12
CA PRO A 35 4.34 -4.53 -12.78
C PRO A 35 5.49 -5.50 -13.03
N THR A 36 6.59 -4.97 -13.58
CA THR A 36 7.87 -5.70 -13.69
C THR A 36 8.85 -5.13 -12.69
N PHE A 37 9.75 -5.99 -12.19
CA PHE A 37 10.72 -5.64 -11.16
C PHE A 37 12.13 -5.91 -11.65
N GLN A 38 13.08 -5.08 -11.24
CA GLN A 38 14.51 -5.30 -11.44
C GLN A 38 15.19 -5.29 -10.07
N ALA A 39 16.18 -6.15 -9.89
CA ALA A 39 16.97 -6.16 -8.68
C ALA A 39 17.83 -4.88 -8.60
N ASP A 40 17.81 -4.22 -7.45
CA ASP A 40 18.78 -3.16 -7.14
C ASP A 40 20.01 -3.78 -6.47
N ALA A 41 21.15 -3.72 -7.16
CA ALA A 41 22.40 -4.28 -6.68
C ALA A 41 23.07 -3.42 -5.59
N ASN A 42 22.64 -2.17 -5.41
CA ASN A 42 23.19 -1.25 -4.40
C ASN A 42 22.39 -1.28 -3.09
N TRP A 43 21.35 -2.11 -3.03
CA TRP A 43 20.50 -2.25 -1.86
C TRP A 43 20.72 -3.64 -1.20
N PRO A 44 20.89 -3.73 0.13
CA PRO A 44 21.01 -2.63 1.09
C PRO A 44 22.44 -2.05 1.13
N ILE A 45 22.57 -0.84 1.68
CA ILE A 45 23.86 -0.22 1.96
C ILE A 45 24.38 -0.79 3.27
N LEU A 46 25.45 -1.57 3.18
CA LEU A 46 26.04 -2.24 4.33
C LEU A 46 27.02 -1.35 5.09
N PRO A 47 26.77 -1.08 6.38
CA PRO A 47 27.79 -0.48 7.24
C PRO A 47 29.05 -1.36 7.29
N ALA A 48 30.21 -0.73 7.43
CA ALA A 48 31.51 -1.43 7.35
C ALA A 48 31.69 -2.53 8.42
N ASP A 49 31.01 -2.41 9.55
CA ASP A 49 31.02 -3.30 10.70
C ASP A 49 29.79 -4.21 10.79
N PHE A 50 28.93 -4.19 9.77
CA PHE A 50 27.75 -5.05 9.72
C PHE A 50 28.09 -6.43 9.14
N GLU A 51 28.02 -7.46 9.98
CA GLU A 51 28.24 -8.84 9.55
C GLU A 51 26.93 -9.56 9.24
N TRP A 52 26.73 -9.92 7.97
CA TRP A 52 25.65 -10.82 7.58
C TRP A 52 25.93 -12.27 8.00
N GLY A 53 25.00 -12.85 8.73
CA GLY A 53 24.82 -14.31 8.78
C GLY A 53 23.85 -14.80 7.71
N GLN A 54 23.40 -16.06 7.82
CA GLN A 54 22.29 -16.54 7.00
C GLN A 54 21.00 -15.78 7.35
N VAL A 55 20.46 -15.08 6.35
CA VAL A 55 19.15 -14.44 6.42
C VAL A 55 18.07 -15.51 6.28
N ILE A 56 17.21 -15.60 7.29
CA ILE A 56 16.15 -16.61 7.37
C ILE A 56 14.75 -16.02 7.31
N GLY A 57 14.63 -14.70 7.46
CA GLY A 57 13.36 -14.00 7.52
C GLY A 57 13.50 -12.61 6.93
N ILE A 58 12.49 -12.22 6.17
CA ILE A 58 12.34 -10.90 5.55
C ILE A 58 10.87 -10.48 5.66
N ALA A 59 10.63 -9.22 6.00
CA ALA A 59 9.30 -8.63 6.03
C ALA A 59 9.36 -7.14 5.67
N THR A 60 8.24 -6.55 5.32
CA THR A 60 8.11 -5.11 5.05
C THR A 60 7.05 -4.53 5.96
N ASP A 61 7.25 -3.28 6.38
CA ASP A 61 6.24 -2.54 7.14
C ASP A 61 5.49 -1.48 6.31
N SER A 62 4.48 -0.86 6.91
CA SER A 62 3.64 0.20 6.33
C SER A 62 4.41 1.46 5.89
N ARG A 63 5.62 1.67 6.43
CA ARG A 63 6.53 2.77 6.08
C ARG A 63 7.38 2.46 4.85
N GLY A 64 7.30 1.22 4.33
CA GLY A 64 8.13 0.74 3.23
C GLY A 64 9.55 0.39 3.67
N HIS A 65 9.77 0.19 4.98
CA HIS A 65 11.05 -0.33 5.47
C HIS A 65 11.08 -1.84 5.31
N VAL A 66 12.28 -2.38 5.10
CA VAL A 66 12.52 -3.82 5.03
C VAL A 66 13.15 -4.26 6.33
N TRP A 67 12.65 -5.36 6.88
CA TRP A 67 13.15 -5.97 8.08
C TRP A 67 13.76 -7.32 7.76
N THR A 68 14.96 -7.59 8.28
CA THR A 68 15.68 -8.85 8.05
C THR A 68 16.10 -9.48 9.37
N SER A 69 16.03 -10.81 9.44
CA SER A 69 16.60 -11.58 10.55
C SER A 69 17.72 -12.48 10.07
N SER A 70 18.89 -12.40 10.72
CA SER A 70 20.09 -13.15 10.38
C SER A 70 20.76 -13.70 11.64
N ARG A 71 20.86 -15.04 11.77
CA ARG A 71 21.28 -15.74 13.00
C ARG A 71 20.52 -15.26 14.25
N SER A 72 21.14 -14.33 14.98
CA SER A 72 20.69 -13.75 16.23
C SER A 72 20.41 -12.26 16.10
N GLN A 73 20.50 -11.67 14.91
CA GLN A 73 20.35 -10.23 14.70
C GLN A 73 19.09 -9.93 13.89
N VAL A 74 18.37 -8.88 14.29
CA VAL A 74 17.31 -8.23 13.54
C VAL A 74 17.82 -6.88 13.07
N ALA A 75 17.53 -6.51 11.83
CA ALA A 75 17.89 -5.23 11.25
C ALA A 75 16.73 -4.63 10.46
N GLU A 76 16.58 -3.32 10.54
CA GLU A 76 15.61 -2.50 9.82
C GLU A 76 16.34 -1.62 8.80
N TRP A 77 15.85 -1.63 7.57
CA TRP A 77 16.41 -0.89 6.44
C TRP A 77 15.33 0.04 5.88
N ASP A 78 15.66 1.31 5.64
CA ASP A 78 14.74 2.19 4.93
C ASP A 78 14.62 1.81 3.44
N ALA A 79 13.71 2.47 2.72
CA ALA A 79 13.49 2.20 1.30
C ALA A 79 14.73 2.48 0.42
N ALA A 80 15.64 3.33 0.86
CA ALA A 80 16.91 3.62 0.17
C ALA A 80 18.03 2.62 0.55
N GLY A 81 17.78 1.72 1.50
CA GLY A 81 18.71 0.69 1.94
C GLY A 81 19.65 1.14 3.06
N ASN A 82 19.39 2.28 3.69
CA ASN A 82 20.16 2.68 4.88
C ASN A 82 19.71 1.86 6.09
N LEU A 83 20.66 1.46 6.92
CA LEU A 83 20.36 0.84 8.21
C LEU A 83 19.72 1.87 9.15
N VAL A 84 18.50 1.59 9.62
CA VAL A 84 17.77 2.42 10.58
C VAL A 84 18.12 2.00 12.01
N GLN A 85 18.06 0.70 12.28
CA GLN A 85 18.43 0.10 13.56
C GLN A 85 18.72 -1.39 13.44
N SER A 86 19.45 -1.93 14.42
CA SER A 86 19.63 -3.36 14.58
C SER A 86 19.78 -3.75 16.05
N TRP A 87 19.44 -4.99 16.37
CA TRP A 87 19.63 -5.55 17.70
C TRP A 87 19.80 -7.06 17.64
N ASN A 88 20.37 -7.61 18.71
CA ASN A 88 20.43 -9.06 18.88
C ASN A 88 19.14 -9.58 19.54
N ALA A 89 18.49 -10.53 18.89
CA ALA A 89 17.40 -11.32 19.46
C ALA A 89 17.96 -12.43 20.36
N SER A 90 17.54 -12.39 21.62
CA SER A 90 17.80 -13.45 22.60
C SER A 90 16.57 -13.65 23.47
N GLY A 91 16.39 -14.89 23.94
CA GLY A 91 15.35 -15.19 24.91
C GLY A 91 15.51 -14.41 26.22
N PRO A 92 14.42 -14.26 27.01
CA PRO A 92 14.44 -13.54 28.29
C PRO A 92 15.56 -13.98 29.25
N ASP A 93 15.91 -15.27 29.22
CA ASP A 93 16.94 -15.87 30.06
C ASP A 93 18.27 -16.09 29.32
N GLY A 94 18.42 -15.57 28.09
CA GLY A 94 19.62 -15.74 27.26
C GLY A 94 19.84 -17.15 26.69
N ASN A 95 18.95 -18.11 26.97
CA ASN A 95 19.14 -19.52 26.61
C ASN A 95 18.92 -19.85 25.12
N TRP A 96 18.46 -18.89 24.32
CA TRP A 96 18.36 -19.05 22.88
C TRP A 96 18.65 -17.73 22.18
N SER A 97 19.28 -17.83 21.02
CA SER A 97 19.64 -16.71 20.16
C SER A 97 19.37 -17.01 18.68
N THR A 98 18.73 -18.15 18.38
CA THR A 98 18.39 -18.51 17.01
C THR A 98 17.00 -17.97 16.69
N ILE A 99 16.93 -17.09 15.71
CA ILE A 99 15.66 -16.67 15.13
C ILE A 99 15.16 -17.81 14.22
N HIS A 100 13.85 -18.00 14.09
CA HIS A 100 13.25 -18.94 13.14
C HIS A 100 12.37 -18.26 12.10
N GLY A 101 11.75 -17.14 12.47
CA GLY A 101 10.89 -16.36 11.60
C GLY A 101 10.72 -14.96 12.15
N LEU A 102 10.26 -14.08 11.27
CA LEU A 102 9.96 -12.69 11.55
C LEU A 102 8.60 -12.37 10.94
N PHE A 103 7.76 -11.63 11.66
CA PHE A 103 6.47 -11.16 11.19
C PHE A 103 6.27 -9.72 11.69
N ILE A 104 5.79 -8.86 10.80
CA ILE A 104 5.34 -7.50 11.13
C ILE A 104 3.82 -7.58 11.26
N ASP A 105 3.30 -7.20 12.42
CA ASP A 105 1.86 -7.16 12.61
C ASP A 105 1.24 -5.98 11.87
N HIS A 106 -0.08 -6.00 11.75
CA HIS A 106 -0.80 -5.03 10.92
C HIS A 106 -0.95 -3.64 11.56
N ASN A 107 -0.47 -3.42 12.79
CA ASN A 107 -0.49 -2.14 13.50
C ASN A 107 0.90 -1.48 13.49
N ASP A 108 1.58 -1.53 12.35
CA ASP A 108 2.96 -1.10 12.14
C ASP A 108 3.10 0.34 11.59
#